data_AF-A0A546XK60-F1
#
_entry.id   AF-A0A546XK60-F1
#
_cell.length_a   1.000
_cell.length_b   1.000
_cell.length_c   1.000
_cell.angle_alpha   90.00
_cell.angle_beta   90.00
_cell.angle_gamma   90.00
#
_symmetry.space_group_name_H-M   'P 1'
#
loop_
_entity.id
_entity.type
_entity.pdbx_description
1 polymer ?
#
loop_
_entity_poly.entity_id
_entity_poly.type
_entity_poly.pdbx_seq_one_letter_code
_entity_poly.pdbx_strand_id
1 'polypeptide(L)' 'MKGFRDSVLFPITLLISGVVVFFLFLYVTGHDPDERPLTLAEWVIGGMLIGPGFGYLVKWRNMKNSRDTNAD' A
#
# COMPACT_ATOMS: atom_id res chain seq x y z
N MET A 1 -1.39 -8.38 23.47
CA MET A 1 -2.51 -8.56 22.53
C MET A 1 -1.98 -8.35 21.12
N LYS A 2 -2.24 -9.27 20.18
CA LYS A 2 -1.82 -9.12 18.77
C LYS A 2 -2.67 -8.01 18.15
N GLY A 3 -2.07 -6.87 17.82
CA GLY A 3 -2.79 -5.72 17.30
C GLY A 3 -3.15 -5.91 15.83
N PHE A 4 -4.17 -5.19 15.32
CA PHE A 4 -4.51 -5.21 13.89
C PHE A 4 -3.30 -4.91 13.00
N ARG A 5 -2.40 -4.01 13.45
CA ARG A 5 -1.15 -3.63 12.77
C ARG A 5 -0.15 -4.78 12.60
N ASP A 6 -0.27 -5.85 13.38
CA ASP A 6 0.57 -7.04 13.28
C ASP A 6 -0.04 -8.13 12.37
N SER A 7 -1.26 -7.89 11.89
CA SER A 7 -1.95 -8.78 10.96
C SER A 7 -1.56 -8.47 9.53
N VAL A 8 -1.55 -9.48 8.66
CA VAL A 8 -1.42 -9.32 7.20
C VAL A 8 -2.57 -8.47 6.62
N LEU A 9 -3.71 -8.43 7.31
CA LEU A 9 -4.85 -7.62 6.89
C LEU A 9 -4.53 -6.12 6.90
N PHE A 10 -3.69 -5.63 7.81
CA PHE A 10 -3.33 -4.22 7.87
C PHE A 10 -2.63 -3.72 6.58
N PRO A 11 -1.52 -4.32 6.11
CA PRO A 11 -0.90 -3.89 4.85
C PRO A 11 -1.82 -4.08 3.65
N ILE A 12 -2.64 -5.15 3.60
CA ILE A 12 -3.61 -5.36 2.52
C ILE A 12 -4.64 -4.23 2.49
N THR A 13 -5.26 -3.91 3.62
CA THR A 13 -6.20 -2.79 3.73
C THR A 13 -5.53 -1.47 3.33
N LEU A 14 -4.27 -1.25 3.72
CA LEU A 14 -3.56 -0.02 3.39
C LEU A 14 -3.25 0.09 1.89
N LEU A 15 -2.90 -1.02 1.22
CA LEU A 15 -2.73 -1.07 -0.23
C LEU A 15 -4.04 -0.75 -0.97
N ILE A 16 -5.14 -1.42 -0.60
CA ILE A 16 -6.45 -1.20 -1.23
C ILE A 16 -6.88 0.26 -1.03
N SER A 17 -6.79 0.78 0.19
CA SER A 17 -7.12 2.17 0.48
C SER A 17 -6.24 3.15 -0.31
N GLY A 18 -4.93 2.89 -0.40
CA GLY A 18 -4.01 3.72 -1.19
C GLY A 18 -4.39 3.79 -2.66
N VAL A 19 -4.76 2.65 -3.26
CA VAL A 19 -5.22 2.58 -4.65
C VAL A 19 -6.55 3.32 -4.83
N VAL A 20 -7.53 3.09 -3.96
CA VAL A 20 -8.84 3.77 -4.03
C VAL A 20 -8.68 5.28 -3.92
N VAL A 21 -7.87 5.76 -2.96
CA VAL A 21 -7.61 7.19 -2.78
C VAL A 21 -6.86 7.78 -3.98
N PHE A 22 -5.94 7.04 -4.59
CA PHE A 22 -5.24 7.49 -5.78
C PHE A 22 -6.19 7.66 -6.98
N PHE A 23 -7.07 6.70 -7.24
CA PHE A 23 -8.07 6.84 -8.31
C PHE A 23 -9.08 7.95 -8.02
N LEU A 24 -9.49 8.13 -6.76
CA LEU A 24 -10.32 9.27 -6.37
C LEU A 24 -9.59 10.60 -6.61
N PHE A 25 -8.30 10.67 -6.32
CA PHE A 25 -7.47 11.84 -6.61
C PHE A 25 -7.47 12.16 -8.12
N LEU A 26 -7.20 11.16 -8.98
CA LEU A 26 -7.23 11.33 -10.44
C LEU A 26 -8.60 11.80 -10.94
N TYR A 27 -9.67 11.21 -10.40
CA TYR A 27 -11.04 11.61 -10.74
C TYR A 27 -11.31 13.08 -10.39
N VAL A 28 -10.95 13.51 -9.18
CA VAL A 28 -11.18 14.90 -8.72
C VAL A 28 -10.32 15.91 -9.47
N THR A 29 -9.11 15.53 -9.90
CA THR A 29 -8.23 16.39 -10.69
C THR A 29 -8.53 16.36 -12.20
N GLY A 30 -9.51 15.55 -12.62
CA GLY A 30 -9.87 15.39 -14.03
C GLY A 30 -8.74 14.78 -14.86
N HIS A 31 -7.92 13.93 -14.26
CA HIS A 31 -6.91 13.15 -14.96
C HIS A 31 -7.45 11.78 -15.35
N ASP A 32 -7.61 11.58 -16.66
CA ASP A 32 -7.94 10.27 -17.21
C ASP A 32 -6.65 9.58 -17.70
N PRO A 33 -6.20 8.51 -17.03
CA PRO A 33 -4.99 7.78 -17.42
C PRO A 33 -5.17 7.00 -18.74
N ASP A 34 -6.40 6.78 -19.19
CA ASP A 34 -6.68 6.10 -20.46
C ASP A 34 -6.51 7.06 -21.66
N GLU A 35 -6.74 8.36 -21.45
CA GLU A 35 -6.56 9.39 -22.48
C GLU A 35 -5.13 9.95 -22.51
N ARG A 36 -4.52 10.15 -21.33
CA ARG A 36 -3.18 10.72 -21.20
C ARG A 36 -2.36 9.99 -20.14
N PRO A 37 -1.05 9.77 -20.36
CA PRO A 37 -0.22 9.10 -19.39
C PRO A 37 -0.06 9.94 -18.12
N LEU A 38 0.11 9.25 -16.98
CA LEU A 38 0.43 9.88 -15.70
C LEU A 38 1.71 10.71 -15.80
N THR A 39 1.63 11.93 -15.29
CA THR A 39 2.76 12.83 -15.08
C THR A 39 3.65 12.32 -13.94
N LEU A 40 4.87 12.86 -13.87
CA LEU A 40 5.79 12.56 -12.77
C LEU A 40 5.16 12.84 -11.39
N ALA A 41 4.37 13.91 -11.28
CA ALA A 41 3.71 14.28 -10.03
C ALA A 41 2.69 13.22 -9.60
N GLU A 42 1.85 12.75 -10.52
CA GLU A 42 0.87 11.69 -10.23
C GLU A 42 1.54 10.37 -9.88
N TRP A 43 2.66 10.03 -10.52
CA TRP A 43 3.47 8.87 -10.13
C TRP A 43 4.01 8.97 -8.69
N VAL A 44 4.51 10.14 -8.31
CA VAL A 44 4.99 10.38 -6.93
C VAL A 44 3.84 10.26 -5.93
N ILE A 45 2.68 10.84 -6.24
CA ILE A 45 1.49 10.76 -5.38
C ILE A 45 1.02 9.32 -5.25
N GLY A 46 0.91 8.58 -6.34
CA GLY A 46 0.57 7.15 -6.32
C GLY A 46 1.56 6.35 -5.49
N GLY A 47 2.86 6.62 -5.63
CA GLY A 47 3.91 6.02 -4.82
C GLY A 47 3.77 6.32 -3.32
N MET A 48 3.46 7.57 -2.95
CA MET A 48 3.25 7.96 -1.55
C MET A 48 2.00 7.32 -0.93
N LEU A 49 0.93 7.15 -1.71
CA LEU A 49 -0.33 6.58 -1.23
C LEU A 49 -0.26 5.05 -1.09
N ILE A 50 0.41 4.36 -2.01
CA ILE A 50 0.45 2.89 -2.08
C ILE A 50 1.70 2.33 -1.37
N GLY A 51 2.83 3.01 -1.48
CA GLY A 51 4.14 2.57 -0.99
C GLY A 51 4.17 2.14 0.49
N PRO A 52 3.55 2.86 1.43
CA PRO A 52 3.51 2.44 2.82
C PRO A 52 2.88 1.04 3.00
N GLY A 53 1.91 0.66 2.16
CA GLY A 53 1.26 -0.66 2.24
C GLY A 53 2.24 -1.80 1.96
N PHE A 54 3.09 -1.62 0.96
CA PHE A 54 4.20 -2.55 0.68
C PHE A 54 5.22 -2.58 1.82
N GLY A 55 5.55 -1.43 2.40
CA GLY A 55 6.45 -1.35 3.56
C GLY A 55 5.96 -2.18 4.75
N TYR A 56 4.66 -2.08 5.06
CA TYR A 56 4.04 -2.90 6.11
C TYR A 56 3.95 -4.38 5.73
N LEU A 57 3.78 -4.71 4.45
CA LEU A 57 3.75 -6.09 3.98
C LEU A 57 5.12 -6.78 4.14
N VAL A 58 6.20 -6.08 3.78
CA VAL A 58 7.58 -6.55 3.98
C VAL A 58 7.87 -6.71 5.47
N LYS A 59 7.48 -5.73 6.29
CA LYS A 59 7.61 -5.81 7.75
C LYS A 59 6.89 -7.04 8.32
N TRP A 60 5.64 -7.27 7.91
CA TRP A 60 4.87 -8.43 8.33
C TRP A 60 5.53 -9.76 7.91
N ARG A 61 6.03 -9.86 6.67
CA ARG A 61 6.73 -11.05 6.18
C ARG A 61 7.96 -11.37 7.02
N ASN A 62 8.77 -10.35 7.33
CA ASN A 62 9.97 -10.54 8.15
C ASN A 62 9.62 -11.01 9.56
N MET A 63 8.57 -10.46 10.17
CA MET A 63 8.08 -10.90 11.49
C MET A 63 7.55 -12.33 11.47
N LYS A 64 6.87 -12.75 10.39
CA LYS A 64 6.41 -14.13 10.22
C LYS A 64 7.61 -15.08 10.16
N ASN A 65 8.58 -14.79 9.29
CA ASN A 65 9.77 -15.63 9.13
C ASN A 65 10.55 -15.77 10.45
N SER A 66 10.76 -14.68 11.19
CA SER A 66 11.44 -14.76 12.50
C SER A 66 10.68 -15.60 13.53
N ARG A 67 9.35 -15.63 13.50
CA ARG A 67 8.55 -16.49 14.40
C ARG A 67 8.71 -17.96 14.04
N ASP A 68 8.66 -18.27 12.74
CA ASP A 68 8.80 -19.64 12.25
C ASP A 68 10.18 -20.21 12.62
N THR A 69 11.26 -19.43 12.49
CA THR A 69 12.63 -19.86 12.88
C THR A 69 12.84 -20.06 14.38
N ASN A 70 12.08 -19.40 15.26
CA ASN A 70 12.19 -19.57 16.71
C ASN A 70 11.27 -20.67 17.27
N ALA A 71 10.46 -21.30 16.41
CA ALA A 71 9.58 -22.41 16.77
C ALA A 71 10.22 -23.79 16.51
N ASP A 72 11.35 -23.81 15.80
CA ASP A 72 12.23 -24.97 15.57
C ASP A 72 13.33 -25.04 16.63
#